data_AF-A0A1Y0RPP7-F1
#
_entry.id   AF-A0A1Y0RPP7-F1
#
_cell.length_a   1.000
_cell.length_b   1.000
_cell.length_c   1.000
_cell.angle_alpha   90.00
_cell.angle_beta   90.00
_cell.angle_gamma   90.00
#
_symmetry.space_group_name_H-M   'P 1'
#
loop_
_entity.id
_entity.type
_entity.pdbx_description
1 polymer ?
#
loop_
_entity_poly.entity_id
_entity_poly.type
_entity_poly.pdbx_seq_one_letter_code
_entity_poly.pdbx_strand_id
1 'polypeptide(L)'
;MRESVRTNKKQTSTADWRLTSGYLHEGRSDFESVHILLGRFLADRTSEAPLAEKELFSPDGIFEWGHASPLEKVIHSREDCEFLLKNPSLLRKSITIIEPWEYVGVNALGEDVRASKNIAYIAQKVADMDSVLLPVWSCGVIDPELVVPAITSGYAVIVEGGDPSVYDPSTWTSPACPREDMFALVEKLLISRSPASAPAIFICVGHQLAAECHIRLIRKAVKQVLSLTSLERDKNGRALKSLQEVAERIEAIGKTLKVKKRDGRLVASGWNDSHFAVTRNESKEVGDRVLLPYQSPDGETLGIPWEIIHAHDVTSDMHEGVIDTTIQYEHEVLISMFHSDEVNEEAILFANWAYRSIHDTIVPYRHVIAGSHLSWLIQLPDSVEILCSTAEENGEIVTECSATCINYKDFETKKIRRSFTCQFHPELLEDLRAIGSGEAPSYSTLKKDDGVRLFVRLLYAGMQE
;
A
#
# COMPACT_ATOMS: atom_id res chain seq x y z
N MET A 1 19.59 -35.97 -5.64
CA MET A 1 19.71 -35.48 -7.03
C MET A 1 18.31 -35.46 -7.62
N ARG A 2 17.58 -34.35 -7.46
CA ARG A 2 16.29 -34.14 -8.13
C ARG A 2 16.59 -33.32 -9.38
N GLU A 3 16.54 -33.95 -10.55
CA GLU A 3 16.50 -33.23 -11.81
C GLU A 3 15.23 -32.37 -11.81
N SER A 4 15.41 -31.06 -11.75
CA SER A 4 14.36 -30.10 -12.05
C SER A 4 13.99 -30.29 -13.51
N VAL A 5 12.83 -30.88 -13.77
CA VAL A 5 12.16 -30.75 -15.06
C VAL A 5 11.83 -29.26 -15.21
N ARG A 6 12.76 -28.49 -15.80
CA ARG A 6 12.44 -27.17 -16.35
C ARG A 6 11.53 -27.43 -17.54
N THR A 7 10.23 -27.51 -17.27
CA THR A 7 9.22 -27.31 -18.31
C THR A 7 9.54 -25.99 -18.99
N ASN A 8 9.65 -26.01 -20.32
CA ASN A 8 9.75 -24.79 -21.13
C ASN A 8 8.51 -23.95 -20.82
N LYS A 9 8.61 -23.02 -19.86
CA LYS A 9 7.52 -22.11 -19.51
C LYS A 9 7.29 -21.24 -20.73
N LYS A 10 6.17 -21.44 -21.40
CA LYS A 10 5.70 -20.55 -22.47
C LYS A 10 5.54 -19.17 -21.84
N GLN A 11 6.41 -18.23 -22.20
CA GLN A 11 6.31 -16.83 -21.76
C GLN A 11 5.67 -16.01 -22.86
N THR A 12 4.64 -15.26 -22.52
CA THR A 12 3.98 -14.29 -23.40
C THR A 12 4.87 -13.08 -23.62
N SER A 13 4.80 -12.53 -24.82
CA SER A 13 5.41 -11.24 -25.18
C SER A 13 4.34 -10.16 -25.29
N THR A 14 4.74 -8.90 -25.45
CA THR A 14 3.80 -7.79 -25.71
C THR A 14 2.92 -8.02 -26.95
N ALA A 15 3.36 -8.84 -27.91
CA ALA A 15 2.56 -9.22 -29.07
C ALA A 15 1.39 -10.16 -28.73
N ASP A 16 1.47 -10.87 -27.61
CA ASP A 16 0.44 -11.78 -27.12
C ASP A 16 -0.55 -11.10 -26.17
N TRP A 17 -0.30 -9.84 -25.78
CA TRP A 17 -1.13 -9.12 -24.83
C TRP A 17 -2.47 -8.75 -25.42
N ARG A 18 -3.55 -9.02 -24.68
CA ARG A 18 -4.88 -8.57 -25.08
C ARG A 18 -4.91 -7.05 -25.05
N LEU A 19 -5.36 -6.46 -26.16
CA LEU A 19 -5.50 -5.00 -26.32
C LEU A 19 -6.85 -4.46 -25.80
N THR A 20 -7.80 -5.35 -25.51
CA THR A 20 -9.13 -5.02 -25.01
C THR A 20 -9.25 -5.41 -23.55
N SER A 21 -9.87 -4.53 -22.75
CA SER A 21 -10.12 -4.73 -21.32
C SER A 21 -11.26 -5.73 -21.05
N GLY A 22 -11.20 -6.37 -19.89
CA GLY A 22 -12.21 -7.35 -19.45
C GLY A 22 -11.96 -8.71 -20.08
N TYR A 23 -12.14 -9.77 -19.30
CA TYR A 23 -11.90 -11.15 -19.73
C TYR A 23 -13.18 -12.01 -19.65
N LEU A 24 -14.02 -11.73 -18.66
CA LEU A 24 -15.26 -12.44 -18.36
C LEU A 24 -16.46 -11.81 -19.07
N HIS A 25 -16.50 -10.48 -19.20
CA HIS A 25 -17.63 -9.75 -19.75
C HIS A 25 -17.46 -9.48 -21.26
N GLU A 26 -18.46 -9.85 -22.07
CA GLU A 26 -18.43 -9.61 -23.53
C GLU A 26 -18.37 -8.12 -23.90
N GLY A 27 -19.01 -7.27 -23.08
CA GLY A 27 -19.06 -5.81 -23.28
C GLY A 27 -17.78 -5.06 -22.92
N ARG A 28 -16.71 -5.77 -22.51
CA ARG A 28 -15.46 -5.20 -21.94
C ARG A 28 -15.70 -4.53 -20.59
N SER A 29 -14.61 -4.20 -19.90
CA SER A 29 -14.64 -3.47 -18.62
C SER A 29 -14.34 -1.98 -18.81
N ASP A 30 -15.00 -1.14 -18.02
CA ASP A 30 -14.71 0.28 -17.84
C ASP A 30 -14.86 0.68 -16.35
N PHE A 31 -14.67 1.95 -16.02
CA PHE A 31 -14.64 2.37 -14.62
C PHE A 31 -15.99 2.18 -13.94
N GLU A 32 -17.06 2.59 -14.61
CA GLU A 32 -18.42 2.50 -14.10
C GLU A 32 -18.85 1.04 -13.89
N SER A 33 -18.56 0.15 -14.84
CA SER A 33 -18.89 -1.27 -14.71
C SER A 33 -18.14 -1.92 -13.55
N VAL A 34 -16.83 -1.68 -13.44
CA VAL A 34 -15.99 -2.16 -12.34
C VAL A 34 -16.54 -1.67 -11.00
N HIS A 35 -16.81 -0.37 -10.90
CA HIS A 35 -17.24 0.23 -9.65
C HIS A 35 -18.63 -0.28 -9.20
N ILE A 36 -19.56 -0.52 -10.13
CA ILE A 36 -20.86 -1.16 -9.86
C ILE A 36 -20.67 -2.59 -9.34
N LEU A 37 -19.76 -3.37 -9.95
CA LEU A 37 -19.51 -4.75 -9.57
C LEU A 37 -18.87 -4.86 -8.18
N LEU A 38 -17.88 -4.02 -7.87
CA LEU A 38 -17.28 -3.92 -6.53
C LEU A 38 -18.35 -3.56 -5.49
N GLY A 39 -19.20 -2.56 -5.77
CA GLY A 39 -20.31 -2.18 -4.88
C GLY A 39 -21.30 -3.32 -4.65
N ARG A 40 -21.65 -4.08 -5.70
CA ARG A 40 -22.53 -5.26 -5.59
C ARG A 40 -21.88 -6.38 -4.77
N PHE A 41 -20.57 -6.59 -4.91
CA PHE A 41 -19.84 -7.58 -4.11
C PHE A 41 -19.95 -7.26 -2.61
N LEU A 42 -19.76 -5.98 -2.25
CA LEU A 42 -19.74 -5.51 -0.86
C LEU A 42 -21.13 -5.42 -0.22
N ALA A 43 -22.18 -5.21 -1.01
CA ALA A 43 -23.54 -4.94 -0.53
C ALA A 43 -24.13 -6.03 0.39
N ASP A 44 -23.70 -7.28 0.21
CA ASP A 44 -24.14 -8.42 1.04
C ASP A 44 -23.10 -9.57 0.95
N ARG A 45 -23.39 -10.72 1.56
CA ARG A 45 -22.57 -11.95 1.49
C ARG A 45 -23.20 -13.09 0.67
N THR A 46 -24.38 -12.89 0.07
CA THR A 46 -25.21 -13.98 -0.48
C THR A 46 -25.58 -13.83 -1.95
N SER A 47 -25.48 -12.62 -2.51
CA SER A 47 -25.78 -12.36 -3.92
C SER A 47 -24.90 -13.20 -4.84
N GLU A 48 -25.55 -13.75 -5.88
CA GLU A 48 -24.90 -14.55 -6.92
C GLU A 48 -23.94 -13.71 -7.78
N ALA A 49 -23.01 -14.42 -8.44
CA ALA A 49 -22.04 -13.82 -9.35
C ALA A 49 -22.75 -13.12 -10.52
N PRO A 50 -22.52 -11.81 -10.72
CA PRO A 50 -23.13 -11.07 -11.84
C PRO A 50 -22.43 -11.33 -13.19
N LEU A 51 -21.23 -11.92 -13.17
CA LEU A 51 -20.41 -12.19 -14.34
C LEU A 51 -20.61 -13.64 -14.80
N ALA A 52 -20.43 -13.89 -16.10
CA ALA A 52 -20.51 -15.22 -16.66
C ALA A 52 -19.49 -16.18 -16.01
N GLU A 53 -19.90 -17.43 -15.80
CA GLU A 53 -18.98 -18.48 -15.37
C GLU A 53 -18.07 -18.87 -16.54
N LYS A 54 -16.92 -18.19 -16.61
CA LYS A 54 -15.81 -18.54 -17.49
C LYS A 54 -14.60 -18.90 -16.65
N GLU A 55 -13.89 -19.94 -17.09
CA GLU A 55 -12.66 -20.39 -16.46
C GLU A 55 -11.56 -19.33 -16.58
N LEU A 56 -10.98 -18.97 -15.44
CA LEU A 56 -9.83 -18.05 -15.35
C LEU A 56 -8.50 -18.78 -15.56
N PHE A 57 -8.50 -20.10 -15.36
CA PHE A 57 -7.35 -20.95 -15.58
C PHE A 57 -7.22 -21.24 -17.08
N SER A 58 -5.98 -21.39 -17.55
CA SER A 58 -5.75 -21.77 -18.94
C SER A 58 -6.27 -23.20 -19.21
N PRO A 59 -6.44 -23.60 -20.50
CA PRO A 59 -6.96 -24.94 -20.83
C PRO A 59 -6.14 -26.12 -20.29
N ASP A 60 -4.86 -25.90 -19.99
CA ASP A 60 -3.94 -26.83 -19.32
C ASP A 60 -4.00 -26.76 -17.78
N GLY A 61 -4.93 -25.98 -17.22
CA GLY A 61 -5.17 -25.87 -15.78
C GLY A 61 -4.16 -24.99 -15.04
N ILE A 62 -3.45 -24.10 -15.74
CA ILE A 62 -2.40 -23.25 -15.16
C ILE A 62 -2.93 -21.83 -14.93
N PHE A 63 -2.63 -21.27 -13.77
CA PHE A 63 -2.86 -19.86 -13.46
C PHE A 63 -1.54 -19.24 -13.01
N GLU A 64 -0.80 -18.67 -13.98
CA GLU A 64 0.55 -18.16 -13.75
C GLU A 64 0.85 -16.95 -14.63
N TRP A 65 1.60 -15.99 -14.07
CA TRP A 65 1.98 -14.77 -14.76
C TRP A 65 2.82 -15.04 -16.00
N GLY A 66 2.46 -14.37 -17.09
CA GLY A 66 3.13 -14.50 -18.38
C GLY A 66 2.88 -15.84 -19.09
N HIS A 67 1.98 -16.70 -18.61
CA HIS A 67 1.68 -17.98 -19.27
C HIS A 67 0.54 -17.85 -20.29
N ALA A 68 -0.58 -17.28 -19.86
CA ALA A 68 -1.80 -17.14 -20.64
C ALA A 68 -2.70 -16.04 -20.05
N SER A 69 -3.76 -15.70 -20.79
CA SER A 69 -4.80 -14.82 -20.25
C SER A 69 -5.56 -15.43 -19.07
N PRO A 70 -5.94 -14.62 -18.07
CA PRO A 70 -5.85 -13.15 -18.03
C PRO A 70 -4.54 -12.56 -17.49
N LEU A 71 -3.54 -13.39 -17.16
CA LEU A 71 -2.27 -12.97 -16.53
C LEU A 71 -1.14 -12.73 -17.54
N GLU A 72 -1.46 -12.37 -18.79
CA GLU A 72 -0.45 -12.27 -19.85
C GLU A 72 0.49 -11.05 -19.73
N LYS A 73 0.07 -10.00 -18.98
CA LYS A 73 0.72 -8.69 -18.95
C LYS A 73 1.74 -8.58 -17.81
N VAL A 74 3.01 -8.84 -18.13
CA VAL A 74 4.14 -8.73 -17.18
C VAL A 74 5.20 -7.78 -17.73
N ILE A 75 5.57 -6.75 -16.97
CA ILE A 75 6.59 -5.78 -17.34
C ILE A 75 7.97 -6.38 -17.00
N HIS A 76 8.68 -6.91 -17.98
CA HIS A 76 10.03 -7.47 -17.78
C HIS A 76 11.14 -6.47 -18.07
N SER A 77 10.83 -5.39 -18.79
CA SER A 77 11.81 -4.48 -19.36
C SER A 77 11.27 -3.06 -19.52
N ARG A 78 12.17 -2.13 -19.84
CA ARG A 78 11.80 -0.75 -20.21
C ARG A 78 10.93 -0.74 -21.47
N GLU A 79 11.20 -1.62 -22.42
CA GLU A 79 10.47 -1.74 -23.68
C GLU A 79 9.00 -2.12 -23.43
N ASP A 80 8.73 -2.98 -22.46
CA ASP A 80 7.37 -3.34 -22.04
C ASP A 80 6.63 -2.13 -21.44
N CYS A 81 7.33 -1.35 -20.60
CA CYS A 81 6.79 -0.11 -20.05
C CYS A 81 6.49 0.92 -21.16
N GLU A 82 7.40 1.07 -22.13
CA GLU A 82 7.20 1.94 -23.29
C GLU A 82 6.04 1.47 -24.17
N PHE A 83 5.82 0.16 -24.28
CA PHE A 83 4.67 -0.40 -24.97
C PHE A 83 3.36 -0.03 -24.26
N LEU A 84 3.29 -0.13 -22.93
CA LEU A 84 2.12 0.29 -22.16
C LEU A 84 1.84 1.79 -22.29
N LEU A 85 2.89 2.62 -22.31
CA LEU A 85 2.77 4.07 -22.53
C LEU A 85 2.21 4.41 -23.92
N LYS A 86 2.52 3.59 -24.94
CA LYS A 86 1.94 3.71 -26.29
C LYS A 86 0.51 3.17 -26.37
N ASN A 87 0.08 2.37 -25.38
CA ASN A 87 -1.24 1.74 -25.32
C ASN A 87 -1.93 2.03 -23.96
N PRO A 88 -2.21 3.30 -23.63
CA PRO A 88 -2.61 3.71 -22.28
C PRO A 88 -3.93 3.08 -21.81
N SER A 89 -4.78 2.58 -22.72
CA SER A 89 -5.99 1.85 -22.36
C SER A 89 -5.72 0.55 -21.59
N LEU A 90 -4.54 -0.05 -21.76
CA LEU A 90 -4.13 -1.25 -21.04
C LEU A 90 -3.92 -0.96 -19.55
N LEU A 91 -3.31 0.19 -19.23
CA LEU A 91 -3.07 0.62 -17.85
C LEU A 91 -4.33 1.19 -17.21
N ARG A 92 -5.02 2.11 -17.90
CA ARG A 92 -6.20 2.81 -17.39
C ARG A 92 -7.36 1.92 -16.95
N LYS A 93 -7.37 0.67 -17.44
CA LYS A 93 -8.41 -0.32 -17.16
C LYS A 93 -7.88 -1.54 -16.43
N SER A 94 -6.81 -1.35 -15.67
CA SER A 94 -6.16 -2.40 -14.91
C SER A 94 -5.77 -1.93 -13.52
N ILE A 95 -5.61 -2.90 -12.61
CA ILE A 95 -4.76 -2.69 -11.44
C ILE A 95 -3.31 -2.99 -11.83
N THR A 96 -2.37 -2.21 -11.30
CA THR A 96 -0.95 -2.55 -11.38
C THR A 96 -0.53 -3.21 -10.06
N ILE A 97 0.12 -4.36 -10.14
CA ILE A 97 0.64 -5.10 -8.99
C ILE A 97 2.16 -5.05 -9.05
N ILE A 98 2.79 -4.59 -7.98
CA ILE A 98 4.23 -4.49 -7.81
C ILE A 98 4.64 -5.58 -6.85
N GLU A 99 5.52 -6.48 -7.30
CA GLU A 99 6.16 -7.48 -6.43
C GLU A 99 7.56 -6.96 -6.04
N PRO A 100 7.79 -6.56 -4.78
CA PRO A 100 9.13 -6.25 -4.28
C PRO A 100 10.01 -7.50 -4.16
N TRP A 101 9.40 -8.68 -4.05
CA TRP A 101 10.05 -9.97 -3.86
C TRP A 101 9.29 -11.09 -4.59
N GLU A 102 9.95 -12.23 -4.85
CA GLU A 102 9.39 -13.33 -5.67
C GLU A 102 8.13 -13.98 -5.06
N TYR A 103 8.05 -14.03 -3.73
CA TYR A 103 6.94 -14.57 -2.96
C TYR A 103 6.83 -13.87 -1.62
N VAL A 104 5.64 -13.89 -1.00
CA VAL A 104 5.44 -13.28 0.32
C VAL A 104 5.88 -14.19 1.47
N GLY A 105 6.08 -15.47 1.19
CA GLY A 105 6.64 -16.45 2.12
C GLY A 105 6.40 -17.89 1.65
N VAL A 106 6.72 -18.85 2.52
CA VAL A 106 6.52 -20.29 2.27
C VAL A 106 5.52 -20.85 3.27
N ASN A 107 4.44 -21.46 2.79
CA ASN A 107 3.36 -21.94 3.65
C ASN A 107 3.71 -23.26 4.37
N ALA A 108 2.80 -23.75 5.22
CA ALA A 108 3.00 -24.98 5.99
C ALA A 108 3.18 -26.25 5.13
N LEU A 109 2.77 -26.21 3.85
CA LEU A 109 2.94 -27.29 2.88
C LEU A 109 4.28 -27.21 2.14
N GLY A 110 5.08 -26.17 2.38
CA GLY A 110 6.34 -25.93 1.68
C GLY A 110 6.16 -25.30 0.30
N GLU A 111 5.04 -24.63 0.05
CA GLU A 111 4.74 -23.96 -1.21
C GLU A 111 5.07 -22.47 -1.12
N ASP A 112 5.70 -21.93 -2.17
CA ASP A 112 5.94 -20.49 -2.31
C ASP A 112 4.61 -19.76 -2.57
N VAL A 113 4.32 -18.76 -1.74
CA VAL A 113 3.07 -18.00 -1.81
C VAL A 113 3.30 -16.74 -2.64
N ARG A 114 2.96 -16.79 -3.93
CA ARG A 114 2.98 -15.63 -4.84
C ARG A 114 1.63 -14.92 -4.83
N ALA A 115 1.46 -13.98 -3.90
CA ALA A 115 0.19 -13.32 -3.58
C ALA A 115 -0.41 -12.50 -4.75
N SER A 116 0.42 -12.00 -5.67
CA SER A 116 -0.05 -11.25 -6.86
C SER A 116 -1.07 -12.00 -7.70
N LYS A 117 -0.98 -13.34 -7.72
CA LYS A 117 -1.98 -14.17 -8.38
C LYS A 117 -3.33 -14.08 -7.70
N ASN A 118 -3.35 -14.03 -6.37
CA ASN A 118 -4.58 -13.91 -5.60
C ASN A 118 -5.25 -12.56 -5.86
N ILE A 119 -4.47 -11.48 -5.83
CA ILE A 119 -4.94 -10.13 -6.16
C ILE A 119 -5.56 -10.09 -7.56
N ALA A 120 -4.84 -10.59 -8.57
CA ALA A 120 -5.31 -10.56 -9.95
C ALA A 120 -6.56 -11.43 -10.14
N TYR A 121 -6.63 -12.59 -9.49
CA TYR A 121 -7.81 -13.45 -9.53
C TYR A 121 -9.01 -12.79 -8.88
N ILE A 122 -8.87 -12.20 -7.69
CA ILE A 122 -9.96 -11.50 -6.99
C ILE A 122 -10.46 -10.35 -7.87
N ALA A 123 -9.57 -9.50 -8.38
CA ALA A 123 -9.92 -8.37 -9.22
C ALA A 123 -10.67 -8.81 -10.50
N GLN A 124 -10.20 -9.87 -11.15
CA GLN A 124 -10.86 -10.43 -12.34
C GLN A 124 -12.21 -11.07 -11.99
N LYS A 125 -12.28 -11.91 -10.96
CA LYS A 125 -13.49 -12.66 -10.60
C LYS A 125 -14.59 -11.78 -10.02
N VAL A 126 -14.23 -10.73 -9.28
CA VAL A 126 -15.18 -9.84 -8.60
C VAL A 126 -15.69 -8.75 -9.53
N ALA A 127 -14.81 -8.14 -10.34
CA ALA A 127 -15.15 -6.93 -11.09
C ALA A 127 -14.66 -6.92 -12.55
N ASP A 128 -14.19 -8.05 -13.06
CA ASP A 128 -13.62 -8.18 -14.41
C ASP A 128 -12.49 -7.18 -14.69
N MET A 129 -11.70 -6.87 -13.67
CA MET A 129 -10.57 -5.94 -13.75
C MET A 129 -9.33 -6.69 -14.26
N ASP A 130 -8.76 -6.19 -15.37
CA ASP A 130 -7.47 -6.68 -15.85
C ASP A 130 -6.36 -6.32 -14.83
N SER A 131 -5.25 -7.06 -14.88
CA SER A 131 -4.08 -6.79 -14.04
C SER A 131 -2.81 -6.68 -14.88
N VAL A 132 -1.89 -5.83 -14.45
CA VAL A 132 -0.54 -5.70 -14.99
C VAL A 132 0.46 -5.94 -13.87
N LEU A 133 1.40 -6.85 -14.08
CA LEU A 133 2.43 -7.17 -13.10
C LEU A 133 3.72 -6.40 -13.39
N LEU A 134 4.28 -5.77 -12.36
CA LEU A 134 5.64 -5.25 -12.31
C LEU A 134 6.45 -6.05 -11.28
N PRO A 135 7.14 -7.13 -11.69
CA PRO A 135 7.97 -7.93 -10.80
C PRO A 135 9.31 -7.23 -10.59
N VAL A 136 9.34 -6.24 -9.69
CA VAL A 136 10.53 -5.41 -9.44
C VAL A 136 11.71 -6.26 -8.96
N TRP A 137 11.43 -7.31 -8.18
CA TRP A 137 12.45 -8.30 -7.85
C TRP A 137 13.15 -8.77 -9.13
N SER A 138 12.41 -9.18 -10.17
CA SER A 138 13.01 -9.74 -11.40
C SER A 138 13.63 -8.71 -12.35
N CYS A 139 13.06 -7.52 -12.49
CA CYS A 139 13.46 -6.55 -13.52
C CYS A 139 14.19 -5.31 -12.98
N GLY A 140 14.32 -5.21 -11.66
CA GLY A 140 14.78 -4.01 -10.97
C GLY A 140 13.75 -2.87 -11.02
N VAL A 141 14.04 -1.77 -10.34
CA VAL A 141 13.22 -0.57 -10.43
C VAL A 141 13.53 0.15 -11.74
N ILE A 142 12.61 0.03 -12.69
CA ILE A 142 12.58 0.90 -13.87
C ILE A 142 12.33 2.33 -13.39
N ASP A 143 13.03 3.30 -13.99
CA ASP A 143 12.98 4.74 -13.68
C ASP A 143 11.63 5.19 -13.07
N PRO A 144 11.58 5.52 -11.76
CA PRO A 144 10.35 5.91 -11.08
C PRO A 144 9.66 7.13 -11.69
N GLU A 145 10.42 8.03 -12.33
CA GLU A 145 9.86 9.19 -13.02
C GLU A 145 9.09 8.80 -14.29
N LEU A 146 9.40 7.65 -14.88
CA LEU A 146 8.68 7.08 -16.02
C LEU A 146 7.51 6.18 -15.56
N VAL A 147 7.78 5.26 -14.64
CA VAL A 147 6.83 4.20 -14.28
C VAL A 147 5.67 4.73 -13.46
N VAL A 148 5.93 5.54 -12.42
CA VAL A 148 4.88 5.96 -11.49
C VAL A 148 3.75 6.72 -12.19
N PRO A 149 4.00 7.72 -13.06
CA PRO A 149 2.92 8.37 -13.81
C PRO A 149 2.13 7.43 -14.72
N ALA A 150 2.76 6.35 -15.22
CA ALA A 150 2.10 5.36 -16.05
C ALA A 150 1.14 4.50 -15.22
N ILE A 151 1.64 3.86 -14.17
CA ILE A 151 0.89 2.86 -13.40
C ILE A 151 -0.21 3.50 -12.54
N THR A 152 0.00 4.75 -12.11
CA THR A 152 -1.00 5.52 -11.37
C THR A 152 -2.14 6.02 -12.27
N SER A 153 -2.13 5.74 -13.58
CA SER A 153 -3.28 6.06 -14.45
C SER A 153 -4.38 4.99 -14.44
N GLY A 154 -4.15 3.84 -13.79
CA GLY A 154 -5.07 2.71 -13.68
C GLY A 154 -6.15 2.83 -12.61
N TYR A 155 -6.70 1.70 -12.19
CA TYR A 155 -7.69 1.62 -11.11
C TYR A 155 -7.06 1.69 -9.72
N ALA A 156 -5.92 1.03 -9.53
CA ALA A 156 -5.15 1.03 -8.29
C ALA A 156 -3.71 0.60 -8.58
N VAL A 157 -2.78 0.99 -7.71
CA VAL A 157 -1.43 0.42 -7.63
C VAL A 157 -1.33 -0.38 -6.34
N ILE A 158 -0.87 -1.62 -6.41
CA ILE A 158 -0.73 -2.49 -5.25
C ILE A 158 0.73 -2.85 -5.08
N VAL A 159 1.30 -2.59 -3.91
CA VAL A 159 2.68 -2.97 -3.57
C VAL A 159 2.60 -4.11 -2.57
N GLU A 160 3.05 -5.29 -2.99
CA GLU A 160 2.89 -6.53 -2.22
C GLU A 160 3.91 -6.70 -1.10
N GLY A 161 3.75 -7.82 -0.39
CA GLY A 161 4.69 -8.31 0.61
C GLY A 161 5.96 -8.91 0.03
N GLY A 162 6.74 -9.50 0.94
CA GLY A 162 8.02 -10.14 0.64
C GLY A 162 8.70 -10.64 1.90
N ASP A 163 9.83 -11.32 1.71
CA ASP A 163 10.69 -11.81 2.78
C ASP A 163 11.68 -10.76 3.37
N PRO A 164 12.16 -9.73 2.63
CA PRO A 164 13.16 -8.81 3.17
C PRO A 164 12.65 -7.91 4.31
N SER A 165 13.53 -7.65 5.28
CA SER A 165 13.30 -6.65 6.31
C SER A 165 13.61 -5.24 5.82
N VAL A 166 12.71 -4.29 6.05
CA VAL A 166 12.91 -2.89 5.62
C VAL A 166 14.05 -2.21 6.38
N TYR A 167 14.31 -2.56 7.65
CA TYR A 167 15.40 -1.95 8.42
C TYR A 167 16.80 -2.49 8.05
N ASP A 168 16.90 -3.66 7.41
CA ASP A 168 18.17 -4.32 7.08
C ASP A 168 18.40 -4.39 5.56
N PRO A 169 19.33 -3.59 4.99
CA PRO A 169 19.62 -3.65 3.55
C PRO A 169 20.16 -5.02 3.09
N SER A 170 20.75 -5.82 3.98
CA SER A 170 21.42 -7.06 3.62
C SER A 170 20.45 -8.20 3.26
N THR A 171 19.17 -8.07 3.64
CA THR A 171 18.13 -9.06 3.31
C THR A 171 17.59 -8.90 1.88
N TRP A 172 17.89 -7.80 1.19
CA TRP A 172 17.40 -7.48 -0.16
C TRP A 172 18.28 -8.11 -1.25
N THR A 173 18.12 -9.42 -1.45
CA THR A 173 19.06 -10.25 -2.25
C THR A 173 18.53 -10.79 -3.60
N SER A 174 17.23 -10.77 -3.93
CA SER A 174 16.67 -11.56 -5.05
C SER A 174 15.72 -10.80 -6.00
N PRO A 175 16.01 -10.82 -7.32
CA PRO A 175 17.33 -10.54 -7.86
C PRO A 175 17.59 -9.04 -7.82
N ALA A 176 18.54 -8.65 -6.97
CA ALA A 176 19.19 -7.34 -6.94
C ALA A 176 18.25 -6.14 -7.20
N CYS A 177 17.10 -6.08 -6.51
CA CYS A 177 16.43 -4.82 -6.27
C CYS A 177 16.95 -4.24 -4.94
N PRO A 178 17.88 -3.27 -4.96
CA PRO A 178 18.33 -2.62 -3.75
C PRO A 178 17.16 -2.01 -3.00
N ARG A 179 17.20 -2.10 -1.67
CA ARG A 179 16.21 -1.45 -0.80
C ARG A 179 16.02 0.04 -1.12
N GLU A 180 17.11 0.76 -1.41
CA GLU A 180 17.03 2.19 -1.75
C GLU A 180 16.28 2.47 -3.05
N ASP A 181 16.31 1.55 -4.01
CA ASP A 181 15.55 1.68 -5.26
C ASP A 181 14.05 1.50 -4.98
N MET A 182 13.67 0.54 -4.11
CA MET A 182 12.29 0.41 -3.62
C MET A 182 11.84 1.65 -2.85
N PHE A 183 12.70 2.23 -2.01
CA PHE A 183 12.37 3.49 -1.34
C PHE A 183 12.14 4.62 -2.33
N ALA A 184 12.96 4.74 -3.38
CA ALA A 184 12.75 5.75 -4.41
C ALA A 184 11.40 5.57 -5.13
N LEU A 185 11.03 4.32 -5.45
CA LEU A 185 9.74 3.99 -6.06
C LEU A 185 8.56 4.33 -5.13
N VAL A 186 8.63 3.92 -3.85
CA VAL A 186 7.55 4.13 -2.88
C VAL A 186 7.43 5.60 -2.48
N GLU A 187 8.53 6.32 -2.25
CA GLU A 187 8.50 7.77 -2.04
C GLU A 187 7.80 8.49 -3.21
N LYS A 188 8.10 8.08 -4.45
CA LYS A 188 7.48 8.66 -5.64
C LYS A 188 5.98 8.34 -5.71
N LEU A 189 5.57 7.12 -5.38
CA LEU A 189 4.15 6.74 -5.28
C LEU A 189 3.43 7.59 -4.24
N LEU A 190 4.01 7.73 -3.04
CA LEU A 190 3.44 8.49 -1.93
C LEU A 190 3.23 9.98 -2.26
N ILE A 191 4.00 10.57 -3.17
CA ILE A 191 3.82 11.97 -3.60
C ILE A 191 3.16 12.12 -4.99
N SER A 192 2.68 11.02 -5.58
CA SER A 192 2.06 11.03 -6.91
C SER A 192 0.52 11.15 -6.87
N ARG A 193 -0.09 11.03 -5.68
CA ARG A 193 -1.55 11.09 -5.54
C ARG A 193 -2.06 12.47 -5.96
N SER A 194 -2.89 12.47 -7.00
CA SER A 194 -3.51 13.63 -7.63
C SER A 194 -4.96 13.30 -8.05
N PRO A 195 -5.76 14.30 -8.48
CA PRO A 195 -7.15 14.08 -8.90
C PRO A 195 -7.36 13.11 -10.07
N ALA A 196 -6.30 12.79 -10.83
CA ALA A 196 -6.36 11.89 -11.98
C ALA A 196 -5.50 10.62 -11.78
N SER A 197 -4.98 10.42 -10.57
CA SER A 197 -4.20 9.22 -10.23
C SER A 197 -5.09 8.16 -9.60
N ALA A 198 -4.59 6.94 -9.55
CA ALA A 198 -5.13 5.82 -8.81
C ALA A 198 -4.72 5.89 -7.33
N PRO A 199 -5.51 5.30 -6.41
CA PRO A 199 -5.04 5.00 -5.05
C PRO A 199 -3.89 3.98 -5.09
N ALA A 200 -3.07 4.00 -4.04
CA ALA A 200 -2.11 2.93 -3.77
C ALA A 200 -2.58 2.08 -2.56
N ILE A 201 -2.36 0.77 -2.62
CA ILE A 201 -2.56 -0.16 -1.52
C ILE A 201 -1.22 -0.87 -1.25
N PHE A 202 -0.73 -0.78 -0.02
CA PHE A 202 0.57 -1.32 0.37
C PHE A 202 0.38 -2.47 1.37
N ILE A 203 0.89 -3.65 1.05
CA ILE A 203 0.58 -4.89 1.80
C ILE A 203 1.87 -5.50 2.36
N CYS A 204 1.88 -5.89 3.63
CA CYS A 204 3.02 -6.49 4.34
C CYS A 204 4.32 -5.67 4.19
N VAL A 205 5.29 -6.12 3.37
CA VAL A 205 6.51 -5.33 3.08
C VAL A 205 6.18 -4.00 2.42
N GLY A 206 5.14 -3.93 1.58
CA GLY A 206 4.63 -2.65 1.07
C GLY A 206 4.27 -1.69 2.20
N HIS A 207 3.56 -2.15 3.24
CA HIS A 207 3.17 -1.35 4.41
C HIS A 207 4.40 -0.85 5.18
N GLN A 208 5.39 -1.71 5.36
CA GLN A 208 6.67 -1.38 5.99
C GLN A 208 7.49 -0.36 5.17
N LEU A 209 7.53 -0.53 3.84
CA LEU A 209 8.17 0.43 2.93
C LEU A 209 7.50 1.79 3.01
N ALA A 210 6.16 1.84 3.02
CA ALA A 210 5.41 3.08 3.16
C ALA A 210 5.72 3.79 4.49
N ALA A 211 5.77 3.05 5.60
CA ALA A 211 6.12 3.58 6.91
C ALA A 211 7.51 4.25 6.93
N GLU A 212 8.54 3.55 6.42
CA GLU A 212 9.89 4.12 6.33
C GLU A 212 9.95 5.32 5.36
N CYS A 213 9.27 5.23 4.21
CA CYS A 213 9.22 6.31 3.23
C CYS A 213 8.52 7.57 3.76
N HIS A 214 7.52 7.45 4.64
CA HIS A 214 6.95 8.61 5.33
C HIS A 214 8.02 9.37 6.13
N ILE A 215 8.80 8.66 6.93
CA ILE A 215 9.87 9.25 7.75
C ILE A 215 10.96 9.87 6.86
N ARG A 216 11.33 9.20 5.77
CA ARG A 216 12.31 9.73 4.79
C ARG A 216 11.82 11.01 4.12
N LEU A 217 10.56 11.06 3.68
CA LEU A 217 9.94 12.25 3.08
C LEU A 217 9.90 13.43 4.07
N ILE A 218 9.54 13.17 5.32
CA ILE A 218 9.52 14.20 6.38
C ILE A 218 10.94 14.71 6.64
N ARG A 219 11.94 13.83 6.76
CA ARG A 219 13.35 14.22 6.92
C ARG A 219 13.84 15.05 5.74
N LYS A 220 13.46 14.68 4.52
CA LYS A 220 13.77 15.42 3.29
C LYS A 220 13.13 16.81 3.30
N ALA A 221 11.85 16.91 3.70
CA ALA A 221 11.15 18.18 3.82
C ALA A 221 11.83 19.10 4.84
N VAL A 222 12.09 18.60 6.05
CA VAL A 222 12.77 19.33 7.13
C VAL A 222 14.14 19.83 6.66
N LYS A 223 14.98 18.94 6.13
CA LYS A 223 16.32 19.30 5.67
C LYS A 223 16.29 20.39 4.61
N GLN A 224 15.39 20.28 3.62
CA GLN A 224 15.28 21.28 2.56
C GLN A 224 14.79 22.62 3.10
N VAL A 225 13.73 22.64 3.91
CA VAL A 225 13.19 23.86 4.51
C VAL A 225 14.24 24.60 5.35
N LEU A 226 14.95 23.88 6.22
CA LEU A 226 15.97 24.47 7.10
C LEU A 226 17.22 24.95 6.35
N SER A 227 17.52 24.37 5.18
CA SER A 227 18.68 24.78 4.37
C SER A 227 18.50 26.10 3.61
N LEU A 228 17.26 26.61 3.54
CA LEU A 228 16.93 27.78 2.73
C LEU A 228 17.06 29.07 3.50
N THR A 229 17.55 30.11 2.82
CA THR A 229 17.67 31.46 3.39
C THR A 229 16.57 32.40 2.89
N SER A 230 15.93 32.10 1.76
CA SER A 230 14.92 32.96 1.13
C SER A 230 14.06 32.19 0.12
N LEU A 231 12.82 32.63 -0.07
CA LEU A 231 11.95 32.24 -1.18
C LEU A 231 11.65 33.47 -2.04
N GLU A 232 11.84 33.39 -3.35
CA GLU A 232 11.75 34.55 -4.27
C GLU A 232 10.43 35.33 -4.16
N ARG A 233 9.31 34.62 -4.00
CA ARG A 233 7.97 35.22 -3.92
C ARG A 233 7.54 35.56 -2.49
N ASP A 234 8.35 35.22 -1.48
CA ASP A 234 8.09 35.51 -0.07
C ASP A 234 8.75 36.83 0.37
N LYS A 235 8.22 37.95 -0.11
CA LYS A 235 8.81 39.29 0.08
C LYS A 235 9.11 39.65 1.54
N ASN A 236 8.34 39.10 2.49
CA ASN A 236 8.46 39.40 3.91
C ASN A 236 9.09 38.23 4.69
N GLY A 237 9.52 37.16 4.02
CA GLY A 237 10.08 35.95 4.65
C GLY A 237 9.13 35.18 5.57
N ARG A 238 7.82 35.46 5.52
CA ARG A 238 6.86 34.89 6.50
C ARG A 238 6.56 33.43 6.22
N ALA A 239 6.44 33.05 4.95
CA ALA A 239 6.16 31.68 4.57
C ALA A 239 7.33 30.77 4.94
N LEU A 240 8.56 31.17 4.57
CA LEU A 240 9.76 30.40 4.89
C LEU A 240 9.97 30.31 6.41
N LYS A 241 9.85 31.42 7.13
CA LYS A 241 10.03 31.43 8.59
C LYS A 241 9.04 30.51 9.30
N SER A 242 7.76 30.54 8.92
CA SER A 242 6.74 29.68 9.53
C SER A 242 7.03 28.19 9.28
N LEU A 243 7.46 27.84 8.06
CA LEU A 243 7.88 26.48 7.73
C LEU A 243 9.13 26.07 8.50
N GLN A 244 10.10 26.97 8.70
CA GLN A 244 11.31 26.70 9.48
C GLN A 244 10.99 26.43 10.94
N GLU A 245 10.13 27.22 11.58
CA GLU A 245 9.69 27.00 12.97
C GLU A 245 9.07 25.60 13.14
N VAL A 246 8.21 25.18 12.21
CA VAL A 246 7.63 23.82 12.22
C VAL A 246 8.68 22.76 11.92
N ALA A 247 9.58 22.97 10.96
CA ALA A 247 10.63 22.03 10.62
C ALA A 247 11.62 21.81 11.77
N GLU A 248 11.96 22.87 12.52
CA GLU A 248 12.78 22.80 13.74
C GLU A 248 12.09 21.97 14.82
N ARG A 249 10.78 22.16 15.02
CA ARG A 249 10.00 21.38 15.98
C ARG A 249 9.92 19.90 15.59
N ILE A 250 9.65 19.62 14.31
CA ILE A 250 9.64 18.25 13.77
C ILE A 250 11.00 17.60 13.95
N GLU A 251 12.09 18.31 13.65
CA GLU A 251 13.44 17.80 13.83
C GLU A 251 13.74 17.47 15.31
N ALA A 252 13.36 18.36 16.22
CA ALA A 252 13.62 18.19 17.65
C ALA A 252 12.90 16.96 18.22
N ILE A 253 11.63 16.76 17.88
CA ILE A 253 10.86 15.58 18.29
C ILE A 253 11.40 14.34 17.58
N GLY A 254 11.56 14.39 16.26
CA GLY A 254 12.03 13.26 15.46
C GLY A 254 13.39 12.74 15.94
N LYS A 255 14.32 13.60 16.36
CA LYS A 255 15.63 13.18 16.90
C LYS A 255 15.56 12.55 18.31
N THR A 256 14.49 12.78 19.06
CA THR A 256 14.40 12.39 20.48
C THR A 256 13.31 11.36 20.78
N LEU A 257 12.35 11.17 19.88
CA LEU A 257 11.28 10.19 20.02
C LEU A 257 11.87 8.78 20.06
N LYS A 258 11.43 8.02 21.05
CA LYS A 258 11.87 6.65 21.30
C LYS A 258 10.77 5.70 20.85
N VAL A 259 11.19 4.57 20.29
CA VAL A 259 10.29 3.45 20.00
C VAL A 259 10.51 2.39 21.05
N LYS A 260 9.44 1.98 21.74
CA LYS A 260 9.50 0.95 22.76
C LYS A 260 8.50 -0.16 22.46
N LYS A 261 8.96 -1.38 22.62
CA LYS A 261 8.11 -2.57 22.62
C LYS A 261 7.30 -2.66 23.91
N ARG A 262 6.27 -3.50 23.89
CA ARG A 262 5.39 -3.73 25.06
C ARG A 262 6.10 -4.28 26.27
N ASP A 263 7.13 -5.09 26.02
CA ASP A 263 8.03 -5.61 27.07
C ASP A 263 8.91 -4.51 27.71
N GLY A 264 8.79 -3.26 27.26
CA GLY A 264 9.54 -2.10 27.70
C GLY A 264 10.90 -1.92 27.01
N ARG A 265 11.26 -2.81 26.07
CA ARG A 265 12.53 -2.76 25.36
C ARG A 265 12.56 -1.57 24.40
N LEU A 266 13.58 -0.73 24.56
CA LEU A 266 13.90 0.34 23.61
C LEU A 266 14.49 -0.28 22.33
N VAL A 267 13.82 -0.08 21.20
CA VAL A 267 14.27 -0.63 19.90
C VAL A 267 14.85 0.42 18.96
N ALA A 268 14.47 1.69 19.12
CA ALA A 268 15.04 2.79 18.36
C ALA A 268 15.06 4.09 19.19
N SER A 269 16.04 4.95 18.90
CA SER A 269 16.14 6.29 19.48
C SER A 269 16.31 7.34 18.38
N GLY A 270 15.21 7.94 18.00
CA GLY A 270 15.12 8.98 16.98
C GLY A 270 15.05 8.45 15.54
N TRP A 271 14.48 9.28 14.67
CA TRP A 271 14.14 9.01 13.27
C TRP A 271 15.31 8.71 12.30
N ASN A 272 16.54 8.68 12.81
CA ASN A 272 17.72 8.30 12.02
C ASN A 272 18.12 6.83 12.28
N ASP A 273 17.56 6.22 13.32
CA ASP A 273 17.74 4.79 13.60
C ASP A 273 17.02 3.97 12.52
N SER A 274 17.67 2.92 12.03
CA SER A 274 17.11 2.06 10.99
C SER A 274 15.85 1.31 11.46
N HIS A 275 15.67 1.16 12.78
CA HIS A 275 14.52 0.49 13.36
C HIS A 275 13.40 1.44 13.78
N PHE A 276 13.51 2.74 13.44
CA PHE A 276 12.54 3.73 13.89
C PHE A 276 11.15 3.50 13.29
N ALA A 277 11.03 3.27 11.98
CA ALA A 277 9.73 3.04 11.34
C ALA A 277 9.27 1.58 11.43
N VAL A 278 10.21 0.64 11.32
CA VAL A 278 9.94 -0.80 11.21
C VAL A 278 10.93 -1.54 12.08
N THR A 279 10.46 -2.56 12.78
CA THR A 279 11.32 -3.43 13.58
C THR A 279 10.79 -4.85 13.58
N ARG A 280 11.56 -5.77 14.15
CA ARG A 280 11.10 -7.14 14.33
C ARG A 280 9.98 -7.18 15.38
N ASN A 281 8.88 -7.85 15.05
CA ASN A 281 7.80 -8.14 15.99
C ASN A 281 8.30 -9.10 17.08
N GLU A 282 7.75 -8.97 18.29
CA GLU A 282 7.96 -9.84 19.45
C GLU A 282 7.70 -11.30 19.12
N SER A 283 6.71 -11.56 18.25
CA SER A 283 6.38 -12.91 17.79
C SER A 283 6.09 -12.92 16.29
N LYS A 284 6.29 -14.08 15.64
CA LYS A 284 5.92 -14.23 14.23
C LYS A 284 4.41 -14.43 14.15
N GLU A 285 3.73 -13.61 13.36
CA GLU A 285 2.29 -13.72 13.13
C GLU A 285 2.02 -14.53 11.86
N VAL A 286 1.40 -15.69 12.02
CA VAL A 286 0.99 -16.59 10.93
C VAL A 286 -0.41 -17.11 11.19
N GLY A 287 -1.26 -17.07 10.17
CA GLY A 287 -2.65 -17.51 10.23
C GLY A 287 -3.60 -16.40 10.66
N ASP A 288 -4.80 -16.77 11.08
CA ASP A 288 -5.86 -15.80 11.30
C ASP A 288 -5.64 -14.95 12.56
N ARG A 289 -5.99 -13.67 12.46
CA ARG A 289 -6.09 -12.72 13.57
C ARG A 289 -7.38 -11.94 13.49
N VAL A 290 -7.82 -11.44 14.64
CA VAL A 290 -8.98 -10.56 14.74
C VAL A 290 -8.53 -9.11 14.52
N LEU A 291 -9.22 -8.37 13.66
CA LEU A 291 -9.05 -6.93 13.58
C LEU A 291 -9.86 -6.21 14.66
N LEU A 292 -9.19 -5.38 15.43
CA LEU A 292 -9.79 -4.50 16.43
C LEU A 292 -9.61 -3.03 16.02
N PRO A 293 -10.55 -2.14 16.40
CA PRO A 293 -10.38 -0.70 16.19
C PRO A 293 -9.12 -0.23 16.92
N TYR A 294 -8.37 0.66 16.28
CA TYR A 294 -7.21 1.26 16.92
C TYR A 294 -7.61 2.08 18.15
N GLN A 295 -6.81 2.00 19.21
CA GLN A 295 -6.98 2.79 20.42
C GLN A 295 -5.70 3.58 20.67
N SER A 296 -5.83 4.90 20.78
CA SER A 296 -4.71 5.78 21.07
C SER A 296 -4.00 5.36 22.38
N PRO A 297 -2.66 5.28 22.37
CA PRO A 297 -1.92 4.86 23.54
C PRO A 297 -1.95 5.91 24.65
N ASP A 298 -1.62 5.49 25.86
CA ASP A 298 -1.28 6.42 26.94
C ASP A 298 0.13 7.00 26.71
N GLY A 299 0.17 8.29 26.38
CA GLY A 299 1.40 9.02 26.09
C GLY A 299 2.40 9.06 27.25
N GLU A 300 1.95 9.05 28.50
CA GLU A 300 2.86 9.03 29.65
C GLU A 300 3.56 7.68 29.78
N THR A 301 2.82 6.59 29.56
CA THR A 301 3.32 5.22 29.65
C THR A 301 4.37 4.94 28.58
N LEU A 302 4.10 5.32 27.32
CA LEU A 302 5.04 5.07 26.21
C LEU A 302 6.12 6.16 26.09
N GLY A 303 5.88 7.35 26.64
CA GLY A 303 6.77 8.51 26.48
C GLY A 303 6.61 9.18 25.12
N ILE A 304 5.41 9.09 24.54
CA ILE A 304 5.03 9.77 23.30
C ILE A 304 4.44 11.13 23.68
N PRO A 305 4.93 12.25 23.10
CA PRO A 305 4.35 13.56 23.36
C PRO A 305 2.85 13.61 23.04
N TRP A 306 2.03 14.16 23.94
CA TRP A 306 0.59 14.28 23.75
C TRP A 306 0.18 15.01 22.46
N GLU A 307 1.00 15.95 21.97
CA GLU A 307 0.73 16.63 20.69
C GLU A 307 0.73 15.68 19.48
N ILE A 308 1.48 14.58 19.55
CA ILE A 308 1.53 13.56 18.52
C ILE A 308 0.27 12.68 18.57
N ILE A 309 -0.14 12.28 19.78
CA ILE A 309 -1.35 11.46 19.99
C ILE A 309 -2.61 12.25 19.61
N HIS A 310 -2.76 13.46 20.15
CA HIS A 310 -3.93 14.30 19.85
C HIS A 310 -4.06 14.63 18.35
N ALA A 311 -2.94 14.72 17.64
CA ALA A 311 -2.99 14.93 16.19
C ALA A 311 -3.61 13.74 15.46
N HIS A 312 -3.42 12.50 15.95
CA HIS A 312 -4.10 11.32 15.42
C HIS A 312 -5.58 11.32 15.81
N ASP A 313 -5.93 11.61 17.06
CA ASP A 313 -7.34 11.71 17.47
C ASP A 313 -8.14 12.71 16.61
N VAL A 314 -7.53 13.85 16.28
CA VAL A 314 -8.12 14.85 15.38
C VAL A 314 -8.23 14.32 13.95
N THR A 315 -7.25 13.58 13.45
CA THR A 315 -7.34 12.93 12.13
C THR A 315 -8.51 11.96 12.11
N SER A 316 -8.61 11.08 13.10
CA SER A 316 -9.67 10.06 13.16
C SER A 316 -11.07 10.66 13.26
N ASP A 317 -11.25 11.76 13.98
CA ASP A 317 -12.55 12.48 14.02
C ASP A 317 -12.87 13.19 12.68
N MET A 318 -11.85 13.73 11.99
CA MET A 318 -12.04 14.48 10.75
C MET A 318 -12.37 13.61 9.53
N HIS A 319 -12.01 12.34 9.55
CA HIS A 319 -12.12 11.44 8.41
C HIS A 319 -13.02 10.26 8.75
N GLU A 320 -14.01 9.97 7.90
CA GLU A 320 -14.77 8.72 8.03
C GLU A 320 -13.85 7.52 7.68
N GLY A 321 -13.70 6.59 8.63
CA GLY A 321 -12.79 5.45 8.53
C GLY A 321 -13.36 4.29 7.71
N VAL A 322 -12.65 3.87 6.65
CA VAL A 322 -13.09 2.78 5.75
C VAL A 322 -13.02 1.41 6.44
N ILE A 323 -11.94 1.15 7.17
CA ILE A 323 -11.75 -0.09 7.93
C ILE A 323 -12.60 -0.06 9.21
N ASP A 324 -12.67 1.08 9.90
CA ASP A 324 -13.47 1.23 11.12
C ASP A 324 -14.95 0.92 10.88
N THR A 325 -15.48 1.42 9.77
CA THR A 325 -16.82 1.08 9.29
C THR A 325 -16.99 -0.43 9.14
N THR A 326 -15.98 -1.14 8.63
CA THR A 326 -16.04 -2.59 8.47
C THR A 326 -16.05 -3.30 9.82
N ILE A 327 -15.16 -2.92 10.73
CA ILE A 327 -15.06 -3.50 12.07
C ILE A 327 -16.34 -3.22 12.89
N GLN A 328 -16.99 -2.07 12.69
CA GLN A 328 -18.23 -1.72 13.39
C GLN A 328 -19.46 -2.50 12.89
N TYR A 329 -19.52 -2.83 11.60
CA TYR A 329 -20.70 -3.47 10.99
C TYR A 329 -20.60 -5.00 10.89
N GLU A 330 -19.40 -5.56 10.80
CA GLU A 330 -19.17 -7.00 10.71
C GLU A 330 -18.82 -7.55 12.11
N HIS A 331 -19.36 -8.72 12.47
CA HIS A 331 -19.04 -9.37 13.74
C HIS A 331 -17.71 -10.13 13.60
N GLU A 332 -16.66 -9.64 14.27
CA GLU A 332 -15.31 -10.23 14.27
C GLU A 332 -14.72 -10.39 12.87
N VAL A 333 -13.93 -9.41 12.43
CA VAL A 333 -13.26 -9.45 11.12
C VAL A 333 -11.98 -10.28 11.23
N LEU A 334 -11.96 -11.44 10.57
CA LEU A 334 -10.78 -12.33 10.53
C LEU A 334 -9.89 -12.02 9.33
N ILE A 335 -8.59 -11.96 9.55
CA ILE A 335 -7.59 -11.66 8.53
C ILE A 335 -6.38 -12.58 8.60
N SER A 336 -5.82 -12.89 7.44
CA SER A 336 -4.63 -13.73 7.34
C SER A 336 -3.33 -12.94 7.57
N MET A 337 -2.52 -13.41 8.51
CA MET A 337 -1.18 -12.89 8.82
C MET A 337 -0.08 -13.78 8.25
N PHE A 338 1.02 -13.16 7.81
CA PHE A 338 2.16 -13.90 7.28
C PHE A 338 3.51 -13.14 7.35
N HIS A 339 3.84 -12.55 8.51
CA HIS A 339 5.05 -11.72 8.65
C HIS A 339 5.74 -11.87 10.02
N SER A 340 6.95 -11.31 10.13
CA SER A 340 7.75 -11.28 11.36
C SER A 340 8.24 -9.89 11.78
N ASP A 341 8.07 -8.90 10.89
CA ASP A 341 8.38 -7.51 11.15
C ASP A 341 7.06 -6.73 11.26
N GLU A 342 7.09 -5.61 11.97
CA GLU A 342 5.94 -4.73 12.18
C GLU A 342 6.33 -3.27 11.99
N VAL A 343 5.33 -2.44 11.70
CA VAL A 343 5.45 -0.98 11.70
C VAL A 343 5.22 -0.46 13.11
N ASN A 344 6.12 0.42 13.57
CA ASN A 344 6.03 1.00 14.90
C ASN A 344 4.94 2.07 14.96
N GLU A 345 4.06 1.96 15.96
CA GLU A 345 2.98 2.92 16.24
C GLU A 345 3.52 4.35 16.38
N GLU A 346 4.62 4.55 17.11
CA GLU A 346 5.18 5.87 17.38
C GLU A 346 5.66 6.58 16.11
N ALA A 347 6.17 5.82 15.13
CA ALA A 347 6.63 6.38 13.87
C ALA A 347 5.47 6.90 13.03
N ILE A 348 4.35 6.17 12.99
CA ILE A 348 3.16 6.59 12.23
C ILE A 348 2.44 7.74 12.92
N LEU A 349 2.31 7.71 14.25
CA LEU A 349 1.76 8.84 14.99
C LEU A 349 2.62 10.11 14.77
N PHE A 350 3.95 9.98 14.83
CA PHE A 350 4.86 11.09 14.50
C PHE A 350 4.68 11.57 13.06
N ALA A 351 4.58 10.66 12.09
CA ALA A 351 4.39 11.01 10.69
C ALA A 351 3.08 11.79 10.48
N ASN A 352 1.99 11.34 11.10
CA ASN A 352 0.71 12.04 11.08
C ASN A 352 0.83 13.48 11.58
N TRP A 353 1.38 13.66 12.79
CA TRP A 353 1.56 14.97 13.39
C TRP A 353 2.45 15.88 12.53
N ALA A 354 3.54 15.34 11.99
CA ALA A 354 4.45 16.08 11.13
C ALA A 354 3.79 16.54 9.82
N TYR A 355 3.06 15.65 9.15
CA TYR A 355 2.34 16.00 7.92
C TYR A 355 1.28 17.07 8.16
N ARG A 356 0.48 16.92 9.21
CA ARG A 356 -0.52 17.93 9.58
C ARG A 356 0.11 19.28 9.86
N SER A 357 1.19 19.29 10.63
CA SER A 357 1.93 20.51 10.98
C SER A 357 2.49 21.21 9.73
N ILE A 358 3.06 20.45 8.79
CA ILE A 358 3.54 20.98 7.50
C ILE A 358 2.36 21.51 6.68
N HIS A 359 1.30 20.71 6.51
CA HIS A 359 0.14 21.06 5.72
C HIS A 359 -0.52 22.36 6.22
N ASP A 360 -0.81 22.45 7.53
CA ASP A 360 -1.47 23.61 8.14
C ASP A 360 -0.62 24.88 8.01
N THR A 361 0.70 24.74 8.06
CA THR A 361 1.64 25.84 7.81
C THR A 361 1.64 26.30 6.35
N ILE A 362 1.45 25.38 5.41
CA ILE A 362 1.38 25.70 3.97
C ILE A 362 0.07 26.44 3.63
N VAL A 363 -1.06 26.11 4.27
CA VAL A 363 -2.40 26.65 3.93
C VAL A 363 -2.42 28.18 3.70
N PRO A 364 -1.91 29.05 4.61
CA PRO A 364 -1.92 30.50 4.42
C PRO A 364 -0.94 31.00 3.34
N TYR A 365 0.06 30.19 2.97
CA TYR A 365 1.15 30.56 2.06
C TYR A 365 1.21 29.75 0.77
N ARG A 366 0.21 28.90 0.50
CA ARG A 366 0.20 27.91 -0.59
C ARG A 366 0.56 28.46 -1.96
N HIS A 367 0.15 29.69 -2.32
CA HIS A 367 0.49 30.30 -3.61
C HIS A 367 1.96 30.71 -3.72
N VAL A 368 2.59 31.06 -2.59
CA VAL A 368 4.04 31.33 -2.52
C VAL A 368 4.80 30.03 -2.68
N ILE A 369 4.40 28.99 -1.94
CA ILE A 369 5.04 27.66 -1.98
C ILE A 369 4.88 27.00 -3.34
N ALA A 370 3.68 27.03 -3.94
CA ALA A 370 3.38 26.44 -5.25
C ALA A 370 4.26 27.00 -6.37
N GLY A 371 4.65 28.27 -6.28
CA GLY A 371 5.54 28.94 -7.23
C GLY A 371 7.03 28.87 -6.88
N SER A 372 7.43 27.97 -5.97
CA SER A 372 8.81 27.87 -5.48
C SER A 372 9.38 26.46 -5.67
N HIS A 373 10.67 26.25 -5.39
CA HIS A 373 11.28 24.91 -5.36
C HIS A 373 10.75 24.03 -4.21
N LEU A 374 9.97 24.58 -3.27
CA LEU A 374 9.25 23.82 -2.23
C LEU A 374 7.86 23.36 -2.69
N SER A 375 7.49 23.55 -3.95
CA SER A 375 6.17 23.17 -4.47
C SER A 375 5.83 21.69 -4.27
N TRP A 376 6.82 20.81 -4.25
CA TRP A 376 6.62 19.39 -3.98
C TRP A 376 6.07 19.10 -2.57
N LEU A 377 6.23 20.01 -1.60
CA LEU A 377 5.64 19.85 -0.26
C LEU A 377 4.10 19.82 -0.30
N ILE A 378 3.50 20.40 -1.34
CA ILE A 378 2.05 20.38 -1.58
C ILE A 378 1.57 18.98 -2.01
N GLN A 379 2.49 18.14 -2.46
CA GLN A 379 2.21 16.76 -2.88
C GLN A 379 2.36 15.74 -1.73
N LEU A 380 2.83 16.18 -0.56
CA LEU A 380 2.89 15.32 0.61
C LEU A 380 1.47 14.93 1.06
N PRO A 381 1.31 13.78 1.72
CA PRO A 381 0.11 13.49 2.50
C PRO A 381 -0.21 14.64 3.46
N ASP A 382 -1.49 14.91 3.70
CA ASP A 382 -1.91 15.86 4.75
C ASP A 382 -1.94 15.19 6.13
N SER A 383 -2.21 13.89 6.17
CA SER A 383 -2.26 13.09 7.38
C SER A 383 -2.07 11.60 7.07
N VAL A 384 -1.69 10.83 8.08
CA VAL A 384 -1.64 9.37 8.04
C VAL A 384 -2.33 8.86 9.30
N GLU A 385 -3.34 8.03 9.16
CA GLU A 385 -4.16 7.55 10.27
C GLU A 385 -3.88 6.06 10.50
N ILE A 386 -3.62 5.65 11.74
CA ILE A 386 -3.69 4.24 12.12
C ILE A 386 -5.16 3.86 12.28
N LEU A 387 -5.60 2.82 11.56
CA LEU A 387 -7.00 2.42 11.50
C LEU A 387 -7.32 1.28 12.46
N CYS A 388 -6.45 0.27 12.53
CA CYS A 388 -6.72 -0.93 13.30
C CYS A 388 -5.46 -1.59 13.82
N SER A 389 -5.69 -2.49 14.77
CA SER A 389 -4.70 -3.38 15.38
C SER A 389 -5.13 -4.84 15.16
N THR A 390 -4.18 -5.77 15.18
CA THR A 390 -4.45 -7.21 15.20
C THR A 390 -4.47 -7.71 16.64
N ALA A 391 -5.30 -8.69 16.91
CA ALA A 391 -5.35 -9.37 18.18
C ALA A 391 -5.49 -10.89 18.02
N GLU A 392 -5.05 -11.61 19.04
CA GLU A 392 -5.46 -13.00 19.27
C GLU A 392 -6.96 -13.04 19.64
N GLU A 393 -7.59 -14.21 19.55
CA GLU A 393 -9.02 -14.40 19.87
C GLU A 393 -9.40 -13.96 21.30
N ASN A 394 -8.44 -13.96 22.22
CA ASN A 394 -8.64 -13.50 23.61
C ASN A 394 -8.66 -11.97 23.75
N GLY A 395 -8.47 -11.22 22.66
CA GLY A 395 -8.40 -9.76 22.61
C GLY A 395 -7.03 -9.17 22.93
N GLU A 396 -6.00 -10.00 23.14
CA GLU A 396 -4.62 -9.54 23.32
C GLU A 396 -4.08 -9.03 21.99
N ILE A 397 -3.82 -7.74 21.92
CA ILE A 397 -3.27 -7.10 20.71
C ILE A 397 -1.89 -7.71 20.41
N VAL A 398 -1.59 -7.94 19.14
CA VAL A 398 -0.28 -8.47 18.69
C VAL A 398 0.48 -7.43 17.90
N THR A 399 -0.18 -6.74 16.96
CA THR A 399 0.38 -5.59 16.24
C THR A 399 -0.52 -4.36 16.42
N GLU A 400 0.01 -3.27 16.96
CA GLU A 400 -0.69 -2.00 17.17
C GLU A 400 -1.06 -1.32 15.84
N CYS A 401 -0.08 -1.19 14.94
CA CYS A 401 -0.24 -0.50 13.67
C CYS A 401 -0.45 -1.51 12.54
N SER A 402 -1.67 -2.07 12.45
CA SER A 402 -1.95 -3.13 11.47
C SER A 402 -2.43 -2.62 10.13
N ALA A 403 -3.03 -1.43 10.08
CA ALA A 403 -3.34 -0.74 8.84
C ALA A 403 -3.31 0.77 9.01
N THR A 404 -3.02 1.47 7.91
CA THR A 404 -3.09 2.94 7.88
C THR A 404 -3.88 3.46 6.68
N CYS A 405 -4.51 4.62 6.86
CA CYS A 405 -5.03 5.45 5.77
C CYS A 405 -4.07 6.62 5.52
N ILE A 406 -3.70 6.84 4.27
CA ILE A 406 -2.90 7.99 3.85
C ILE A 406 -3.85 8.97 3.17
N ASN A 407 -4.05 10.14 3.78
CA ASN A 407 -4.96 11.15 3.27
C ASN A 407 -4.21 12.21 2.47
N TYR A 408 -4.84 12.64 1.38
CA TYR A 408 -4.37 13.70 0.49
C TYR A 408 -5.47 14.73 0.27
N LYS A 409 -5.36 15.85 0.99
CA LYS A 409 -6.31 16.95 0.91
C LYS A 409 -5.95 17.95 -0.17
N ASP A 410 -6.87 18.15 -1.09
CA ASP A 410 -6.77 19.23 -2.07
C ASP A 410 -6.89 20.60 -1.39
N PHE A 411 -5.90 21.48 -1.60
CA PHE A 411 -5.86 22.78 -0.93
C PHE A 411 -7.04 23.70 -1.31
N GLU A 412 -7.60 23.57 -2.51
CA GLU A 412 -8.66 24.47 -3.00
C GLU A 412 -10.05 23.86 -2.84
N THR A 413 -10.25 22.62 -3.32
CA THR A 413 -11.55 21.92 -3.30
C THR A 413 -11.84 21.25 -1.96
N LYS A 414 -10.83 21.05 -1.11
CA LYS A 414 -10.91 20.33 0.18
C LYS A 414 -11.31 18.86 0.05
N LYS A 415 -11.41 18.33 -1.17
CA LYS A 415 -11.61 16.90 -1.41
C LYS A 415 -10.42 16.13 -0.87
N ILE A 416 -10.72 15.04 -0.19
CA ILE A 416 -9.74 14.10 0.34
C ILE A 416 -9.66 12.96 -0.65
N ARG A 417 -8.44 12.52 -0.93
CA ARG A 417 -8.14 11.28 -1.65
C ARG A 417 -7.40 10.36 -0.71
N ARG A 418 -7.68 9.07 -0.77
CA ARG A 418 -7.07 8.08 0.12
C ARG A 418 -6.17 7.09 -0.61
N SER A 419 -5.27 6.50 0.17
CA SER A 419 -4.48 5.30 -0.12
C SER A 419 -4.34 4.53 1.17
N PHE A 420 -4.07 3.23 1.10
CA PHE A 420 -4.17 2.35 2.26
C PHE A 420 -2.92 1.51 2.41
N THR A 421 -2.61 1.15 3.65
CA THR A 421 -1.55 0.20 3.95
C THR A 421 -2.08 -0.85 4.92
N CYS A 422 -1.62 -2.10 4.80
CA CYS A 422 -2.02 -3.22 5.64
C CYS A 422 -0.79 -4.10 5.93
N GLN A 423 -0.55 -4.41 7.21
CA GLN A 423 0.48 -5.35 7.62
C GLN A 423 0.09 -6.80 7.32
N PHE A 424 -1.22 -7.07 7.32
CA PHE A 424 -1.85 -8.34 6.97
C PHE A 424 -2.07 -8.48 5.47
N HIS A 425 -2.47 -9.69 5.04
CA HIS A 425 -2.68 -10.06 3.64
C HIS A 425 -4.17 -10.26 3.34
N PRO A 426 -4.93 -9.19 3.00
CA PRO A 426 -6.36 -9.32 2.71
C PRO A 426 -6.63 -10.04 1.37
N GLU A 427 -5.60 -10.32 0.58
CA GLU A 427 -5.65 -11.11 -0.64
C GLU A 427 -5.45 -12.61 -0.43
N LEU A 428 -4.93 -13.03 0.74
CA LEU A 428 -4.75 -14.43 1.07
C LEU A 428 -6.04 -14.98 1.71
N LEU A 429 -6.36 -16.22 1.37
CA LEU A 429 -7.42 -16.98 2.03
C LEU A 429 -6.82 -17.74 3.23
N GLU A 430 -7.69 -18.31 4.06
CA GLU A 430 -7.34 -19.10 5.27
C GLU A 430 -6.25 -20.15 5.05
N ASP A 431 -6.17 -20.75 3.84
CA ASP A 431 -5.18 -21.78 3.54
C ASP A 431 -3.76 -21.25 3.26
N LEU A 432 -3.59 -19.92 3.16
CA LEU A 432 -2.34 -19.23 2.85
C LEU A 432 -1.66 -19.75 1.58
N ARG A 433 -2.45 -20.05 0.54
CA ARG A 433 -1.93 -20.55 -0.74
C ARG A 433 -2.04 -19.52 -1.84
N ALA A 434 -1.10 -19.60 -2.79
CA ALA A 434 -1.23 -18.88 -4.03
C ALA A 434 -2.27 -19.56 -4.93
N ILE A 435 -3.17 -18.78 -5.52
CA ILE A 435 -4.13 -19.28 -6.50
C ILE A 435 -3.37 -19.92 -7.67
N GLY A 436 -3.87 -21.09 -8.10
CA GLY A 436 -3.18 -21.98 -9.03
C GLY A 436 -2.52 -23.20 -8.36
N SER A 437 -2.36 -23.20 -7.03
CA SER A 437 -1.82 -24.34 -6.28
C SER A 437 -2.90 -25.34 -5.83
N GLY A 438 -4.17 -24.98 -5.97
CA GLY A 438 -5.34 -25.77 -5.58
C GLY A 438 -6.56 -25.47 -6.44
N GLU A 439 -7.74 -25.86 -5.94
CA GLU A 439 -9.02 -25.54 -6.59
C GLU A 439 -9.27 -24.03 -6.60
N ALA A 440 -9.80 -23.52 -7.70
CA ALA A 440 -10.09 -22.10 -7.85
C ALA A 440 -11.23 -21.68 -6.89
N PRO A 441 -11.06 -20.64 -6.06
CA PRO A 441 -12.12 -20.21 -5.17
C PRO A 441 -13.31 -19.67 -5.97
N SER A 442 -14.51 -20.10 -5.58
CA SER A 442 -15.75 -19.62 -6.20
C SER A 442 -16.05 -18.18 -5.78
N TYR A 443 -16.90 -17.48 -6.53
CA TYR A 443 -17.35 -16.14 -6.15
C TYR A 443 -18.03 -16.13 -4.77
N SER A 444 -18.78 -17.19 -4.42
CA SER A 444 -19.42 -17.30 -3.11
C SER A 444 -18.43 -17.56 -1.98
N THR A 445 -17.33 -18.27 -2.27
CA THR A 445 -16.19 -18.43 -1.34
C THR A 445 -15.57 -17.06 -1.06
N LEU A 446 -15.21 -16.32 -2.11
CA LEU A 446 -14.64 -14.97 -1.98
C LEU A 446 -15.58 -14.01 -1.22
N LYS A 447 -16.91 -14.08 -1.44
CA LYS A 447 -17.88 -13.23 -0.72
C LYS A 447 -18.01 -13.52 0.77
N LYS A 448 -17.58 -14.69 1.23
CA LYS A 448 -17.64 -15.07 2.65
C LYS A 448 -16.35 -14.76 3.38
N ASP A 449 -15.26 -14.58 2.66
CA ASP A 449 -13.95 -14.28 3.21
C ASP A 449 -13.84 -12.80 3.61
N ASP A 450 -13.46 -12.55 4.86
CA ASP A 450 -13.39 -11.21 5.44
C ASP A 450 -12.22 -10.40 4.89
N GLY A 451 -11.06 -11.04 4.69
CA GLY A 451 -9.89 -10.44 4.06
C GLY A 451 -10.22 -9.97 2.64
N VAL A 452 -10.81 -10.84 1.82
CA VAL A 452 -11.17 -10.50 0.43
C VAL A 452 -12.20 -9.37 0.38
N ARG A 453 -13.21 -9.39 1.25
CA ARG A 453 -14.18 -8.30 1.35
C ARG A 453 -13.51 -6.99 1.75
N LEU A 454 -12.57 -7.03 2.69
CA LEU A 454 -11.79 -5.87 3.10
C LEU A 454 -10.95 -5.35 1.93
N PHE A 455 -10.22 -6.21 1.21
CA PHE A 455 -9.45 -5.83 0.02
C PHE A 455 -10.32 -5.13 -1.04
N VAL A 456 -11.49 -5.72 -1.36
CA VAL A 456 -12.45 -5.13 -2.31
C VAL A 456 -12.97 -3.78 -1.81
N ARG A 457 -13.16 -3.61 -0.50
CA ARG A 457 -13.58 -2.34 0.10
C ARG A 457 -12.51 -1.26 0.02
N LEU A 458 -11.23 -1.62 0.22
CA LEU A 458 -10.11 -0.69 0.05
C LEU A 458 -10.00 -0.21 -1.42
N LEU A 459 -10.16 -1.13 -2.38
CA LEU A 459 -10.24 -0.78 -3.81
C LEU A 459 -11.41 0.16 -4.09
N TYR A 460 -12.61 -0.21 -3.64
CA TYR A 460 -13.83 0.57 -3.85
C TYR A 460 -13.71 1.99 -3.29
N ALA A 461 -13.31 2.13 -2.02
CA ALA A 461 -13.18 3.43 -1.38
C ALA A 461 -12.07 4.29 -2.00
N GLY A 462 -10.91 3.69 -2.33
CA GLY A 462 -9.80 4.42 -2.94
C GLY A 462 -10.11 4.96 -4.33
N MET A 463 -11.03 4.32 -5.07
CA MET A 463 -11.46 4.72 -6.41
C MET A 463 -12.49 5.86 -6.43
N GLN A 464 -13.19 6.13 -5.32
CA GLN A 464 -14.34 7.06 -5.30
C GLN A 464 -13.99 8.56 -5.29
N GLU A 465 -12.71 8.92 -5.15
CA GLU A 465 -12.30 10.27 -4.72
C GLU A 465 -11.57 11.12 -5.76
#